data_AF-A0AAW4ZCF8-F1
#
_entry.id   AF-A0AAW4ZCF8-F1
#
_cell.length_a   1.000
_cell.length_b   1.000
_cell.length_c   1.000
_cell.angle_alpha   90.00
_cell.angle_beta   90.00
_cell.angle_gamma   90.00
#
_symmetry.space_group_name_H-M   'P 1'
#
loop_
_entity.id
_entity.type
_entity.pdbx_description
1 polymer ?
#
loop_
_entity_poly.entity_id
_entity_poly.type
_entity_poly.pdbx_seq_one_letter_code
_entity_poly.pdbx_strand_id
1 'polypeptide(L)'
;MQYLKEDIQEKILHIAEEVFSEKGYKDASMREIASRTGITVSNIYHYFTNKDEIFRTILKPVLNDLYAKIYSHDANQMSIEVFTNSEYQQESVQEYIDLVSEHRARLRMLLFQAQGSSLENFRSEYTDAMTRTIFVFFQGMKRKYPHLNIGITDFFIHLNTVWLFALLEELVLHHVKKEEMQKFIAEYIAFETAGWKELMNV
;
A
#
# COMPACT_ATOMS: atom_id res chain seq x y z
N MET A 1 20.77 -13.17 -29.99
CA MET A 1 19.82 -12.60 -29.02
C MET A 1 18.44 -12.67 -29.64
N GLN A 2 17.53 -13.44 -29.05
CA GLN A 2 16.14 -13.50 -29.49
C GLN A 2 15.42 -12.33 -28.80
N TYR A 3 14.96 -11.35 -29.58
CA TYR A 3 14.28 -10.17 -29.04
C TYR A 3 13.00 -10.61 -28.33
N LEU A 4 12.92 -10.35 -27.03
CA LEU A 4 11.71 -10.57 -26.25
C LEU A 4 10.62 -9.64 -26.79
N LYS A 5 9.46 -10.20 -27.16
CA LYS A 5 8.30 -9.40 -27.55
C LYS A 5 7.61 -8.88 -26.30
N GLU A 6 7.49 -7.56 -26.17
CA GLU A 6 6.76 -6.88 -25.08
C GLU A 6 5.34 -7.43 -24.92
N ASP A 7 4.65 -7.69 -26.04
CA ASP A 7 3.31 -8.29 -26.09
C ASP A 7 3.20 -9.64 -25.35
N ILE A 8 4.24 -10.49 -25.41
CA ILE A 8 4.25 -11.77 -24.69
C ILE A 8 4.46 -11.54 -23.20
N GLN A 9 5.32 -10.58 -22.82
CA GLN A 9 5.57 -10.27 -21.42
C GLN A 9 4.30 -9.74 -20.74
N GLU A 10 3.61 -8.80 -21.39
CA GLU A 10 2.33 -8.27 -20.92
C GLU A 10 1.27 -9.36 -20.80
N LYS A 11 1.19 -10.27 -21.79
CA LYS A 11 0.28 -11.42 -21.75
C LYS A 11 0.60 -12.37 -20.58
N ILE A 12 1.88 -12.60 -20.27
CA ILE A 12 2.28 -13.40 -19.09
C ILE A 12 1.79 -12.70 -17.81
N LEU A 13 2.02 -11.40 -17.67
CA LEU A 13 1.62 -10.64 -16.49
C LEU A 13 0.11 -10.64 -16.29
N HIS A 14 -0.67 -10.39 -17.35
CA HIS A 14 -2.13 -10.40 -17.30
C HIS A 14 -2.68 -11.77 -16.84
N ILE A 15 -2.23 -12.85 -17.48
CA ILE A 15 -2.68 -14.20 -17.14
C ILE A 15 -2.21 -14.61 -15.74
N ALA A 16 -1.01 -14.21 -15.33
CA ALA A 16 -0.52 -14.46 -14.00
C ALA A 16 -1.34 -13.70 -12.94
N GLU A 17 -1.72 -12.45 -13.20
CA GLU A 17 -2.59 -11.65 -12.33
C GLU A 17 -3.94 -12.33 -12.09
N GLU A 18 -4.56 -12.90 -13.15
CA GLU A 18 -5.78 -13.71 -13.02
C GLU A 18 -5.55 -14.95 -12.14
N VAL A 19 -4.50 -15.74 -12.42
CA VAL A 19 -4.19 -16.97 -11.66
C VAL A 19 -3.92 -16.66 -10.19
N PHE A 20 -3.17 -15.59 -9.90
CA PHE A 20 -2.92 -15.16 -8.53
C PHE A 20 -4.17 -14.62 -7.84
N SER A 21 -5.04 -13.90 -8.57
CA SER A 21 -6.31 -13.41 -8.01
C SER A 21 -7.26 -14.55 -7.66
N GLU A 22 -7.26 -15.64 -8.44
CA GLU A 22 -8.11 -16.81 -8.20
C GLU A 22 -7.60 -17.70 -7.06
N LYS A 23 -6.29 -17.96 -7.01
CA LYS A 23 -5.71 -19.02 -6.15
C LYS A 23 -4.77 -18.51 -5.06
N GLY A 24 -4.39 -17.25 -5.15
CA GLY A 24 -3.28 -16.68 -4.41
C GLY A 24 -1.91 -17.21 -4.81
N TYR A 25 -0.88 -16.56 -4.28
CA TYR A 25 0.50 -16.84 -4.65
C TYR A 25 0.89 -18.29 -4.36
N LYS A 26 0.57 -18.79 -3.17
CA LYS A 26 0.97 -20.12 -2.69
C LYS A 26 0.54 -21.23 -3.65
N ASP A 27 -0.73 -21.23 -4.04
CA ASP A 27 -1.34 -22.31 -4.83
C ASP A 27 -1.22 -22.10 -6.35
N ALA A 28 -0.85 -20.90 -6.79
CA ALA A 28 -0.50 -20.64 -8.19
C ALA A 28 0.80 -21.36 -8.61
N SER A 29 0.85 -21.82 -9.87
CA SER A 29 2.04 -22.50 -10.42
C SER A 29 2.49 -21.92 -11.76
N MET A 30 3.80 -21.95 -12.01
CA MET A 30 4.38 -21.54 -13.31
C MET A 30 3.82 -22.36 -14.49
N ARG A 31 3.49 -23.64 -14.25
CA ARG A 31 2.90 -24.52 -15.26
C ARG A 31 1.49 -24.08 -15.65
N GLU A 32 0.69 -23.69 -14.67
CA GLU A 32 -0.66 -23.17 -14.93
C GLU A 32 -0.62 -21.86 -15.69
N ILE A 33 0.24 -20.92 -15.28
CA ILE A 33 0.42 -19.64 -15.98
C ILE A 33 0.82 -19.91 -17.43
N ALA A 34 1.83 -20.75 -17.68
CA ALA A 34 2.26 -21.12 -19.03
C ALA A 34 1.11 -21.72 -19.87
N SER A 35 0.36 -22.65 -19.27
CA SER A 35 -0.77 -23.30 -19.92
C SER A 35 -1.86 -22.30 -20.32
N ARG A 36 -2.23 -21.36 -19.44
CA ARG A 36 -3.26 -20.35 -19.72
C ARG A 36 -2.77 -19.27 -20.69
N THR A 37 -1.48 -18.91 -20.66
CA THR A 37 -0.88 -17.98 -21.62
C THR A 37 -0.77 -18.60 -23.03
N GLY A 38 -0.69 -19.93 -23.11
CA GLY A 38 -0.51 -20.68 -24.36
C GLY A 38 0.95 -20.82 -24.79
N ILE A 39 1.89 -20.82 -23.82
CA ILE A 39 3.33 -20.95 -24.06
C ILE A 39 3.93 -22.05 -23.17
N THR A 40 5.20 -22.41 -23.41
CA THR A 40 5.90 -23.36 -22.53
C THR A 40 6.39 -22.66 -21.27
N VAL A 41 6.56 -23.42 -20.18
CA VAL A 41 7.18 -22.92 -18.95
C VAL A 41 8.60 -22.40 -19.21
N SER A 42 9.35 -23.09 -20.09
CA SER A 42 10.68 -22.62 -20.53
C SER A 42 10.62 -21.22 -21.17
N ASN A 43 9.54 -20.92 -21.91
CA ASN A 43 9.37 -19.62 -22.51
C ASN A 43 9.14 -18.53 -21.45
N ILE A 44 8.33 -18.80 -20.41
CA ILE A 44 8.18 -17.85 -19.28
C ILE A 44 9.53 -17.54 -18.63
N TYR A 45 10.38 -18.55 -18.44
CA TYR A 45 11.70 -18.36 -17.83
C TYR A 45 12.66 -17.49 -18.65
N HIS A 46 12.35 -17.19 -19.92
CA HIS A 46 13.09 -16.18 -20.69
C HIS A 46 12.71 -14.74 -20.32
N TYR A 47 11.53 -14.54 -19.70
CA TYR A 47 11.01 -13.24 -19.29
C TYR A 47 11.13 -13.00 -17.79
N PHE A 48 10.92 -14.04 -16.98
CA PHE A 48 10.92 -13.96 -15.52
C PHE A 48 11.65 -15.14 -14.92
N THR A 49 12.57 -14.87 -14.01
CA THR A 49 13.40 -15.88 -13.34
C THR A 49 12.60 -16.84 -12.47
N ASN A 50 11.47 -16.39 -11.91
CA ASN A 50 10.62 -17.21 -11.05
C ASN A 50 9.21 -16.60 -10.86
N LYS A 51 8.34 -17.34 -10.16
CA LYS A 51 6.97 -16.93 -9.82
C LYS A 51 6.91 -15.65 -8.98
N ASP A 52 7.89 -15.45 -8.09
CA ASP A 52 7.97 -14.28 -7.22
C ASP A 52 8.24 -12.98 -8.01
N GLU A 53 9.11 -13.04 -9.01
CA GLU A 53 9.39 -11.89 -9.89
C GLU A 53 8.14 -11.44 -10.65
N ILE A 54 7.33 -12.38 -11.14
CA ILE A 54 6.05 -12.08 -11.80
C ILE A 54 5.11 -11.40 -10.81
N PHE A 55 4.94 -11.99 -9.62
CA PHE A 55 4.06 -11.48 -8.57
C PHE A 55 4.44 -10.06 -8.14
N ARG A 56 5.74 -9.81 -7.87
CA ARG A 56 6.25 -8.48 -7.54
C ARG A 56 6.10 -7.49 -8.68
N THR A 57 6.24 -7.93 -9.93
CA THR A 57 6.06 -7.05 -11.10
C THR A 57 4.61 -6.59 -11.21
N ILE A 58 3.64 -7.50 -11.00
CA ILE A 58 2.20 -7.18 -10.98
C ILE A 58 1.87 -6.20 -9.85
N LEU A 59 2.45 -6.39 -8.66
CA LEU A 59 2.18 -5.57 -7.48
C LEU A 59 3.02 -4.29 -7.41
N LYS A 60 3.99 -4.10 -8.31
CA LYS A 60 4.87 -2.93 -8.32
C LYS A 60 4.12 -1.59 -8.32
N PRO A 61 3.03 -1.38 -9.09
CA PRO A 61 2.30 -0.12 -9.07
C PRO A 61 1.76 0.22 -7.67
N VAL A 62 1.03 -0.70 -7.04
CA VAL A 62 0.47 -0.46 -5.70
C VAL A 62 1.55 -0.33 -4.62
N LEU A 63 2.64 -1.08 -4.73
CA LEU A 63 3.78 -0.95 -3.83
C LEU A 63 4.42 0.42 -3.94
N ASN A 64 4.62 0.93 -5.16
CA ASN A 64 5.18 2.27 -5.37
C ASN A 64 4.30 3.34 -4.73
N ASP A 65 2.98 3.27 -4.89
CA ASP A 65 2.06 4.27 -4.33
C ASP A 65 2.00 4.20 -2.81
N LEU A 66 2.03 2.99 -2.24
CA LEU A 66 2.12 2.80 -0.79
C LEU A 66 3.45 3.32 -0.23
N TYR A 67 4.57 3.03 -0.89
CA TYR A 67 5.88 3.52 -0.45
C TYR A 67 6.06 5.03 -0.67
N ALA A 68 5.46 5.60 -1.71
CA ALA A 68 5.46 7.05 -1.93
C ALA A 68 4.87 7.80 -0.72
N LYS A 69 3.85 7.24 -0.06
CA LYS A 69 3.30 7.78 1.19
C LYS A 69 4.30 7.77 2.35
N ILE A 70 5.21 6.80 2.42
CA ILE A 70 6.29 6.81 3.43
C ILE A 70 7.28 7.94 3.12
N TYR A 71 7.59 8.20 1.86
CA TYR A 71 8.61 9.16 1.45
C TYR A 71 8.11 10.59 1.28
N SER A 72 6.79 10.80 1.08
CA SER A 72 6.18 12.14 1.09
C SER A 72 6.23 12.79 2.46
N HIS A 73 6.45 12.00 3.52
CA HIS A 73 6.73 12.49 4.88
C HIS A 73 8.16 13.03 5.07
N ASP A 74 8.70 13.79 4.11
CA ASP A 74 9.94 14.55 4.33
C ASP A 74 9.72 15.56 5.47
N ALA A 75 10.42 15.33 6.58
CA ALA A 75 10.34 16.15 7.78
C ALA A 75 10.66 17.64 7.53
N ASN A 76 11.33 17.98 6.43
CA ASN A 76 11.62 19.36 6.06
C ASN A 76 10.45 20.08 5.37
N GLN A 77 9.54 19.34 4.72
CA GLN A 77 8.43 19.92 3.97
C GLN A 77 7.15 20.03 4.79
N MET A 78 6.97 19.18 5.80
CA MET A 78 5.73 19.15 6.57
C MET A 78 5.63 20.26 7.65
N SER A 79 4.39 20.61 7.94
CA SER A 79 3.97 21.60 8.92
C SER A 79 2.85 21.01 9.77
N ILE A 80 2.45 21.73 10.84
CA ILE A 80 1.26 21.37 11.62
C ILE A 80 -0.04 21.41 10.81
N GLU A 81 -0.02 21.92 9.57
CA GLU A 81 -1.18 21.98 8.68
C GLU A 81 -1.77 20.61 8.37
N VAL A 82 -0.97 19.53 8.47
CA VAL A 82 -1.48 18.16 8.36
C VAL A 82 -2.60 17.86 9.36
N PHE A 83 -2.61 18.54 10.52
CA PHE A 83 -3.64 18.38 11.55
C PHE A 83 -4.72 19.47 11.51
N THR A 84 -4.46 20.62 10.90
CA THR A 84 -5.32 21.81 11.02
C THR A 84 -5.92 22.32 9.72
N ASN A 85 -5.35 21.97 8.57
CA ASN A 85 -5.79 22.47 7.28
C ASN A 85 -6.71 21.46 6.59
N SER A 86 -7.93 21.89 6.29
CA SER A 86 -8.94 21.07 5.63
C SER A 86 -8.56 20.65 4.21
N GLU A 87 -7.77 21.45 3.48
CA GLU A 87 -7.33 21.12 2.12
C GLU A 87 -6.38 19.90 2.15
N TYR A 88 -5.39 19.89 3.04
CA TYR A 88 -4.51 18.72 3.25
C TYR A 88 -5.30 17.46 3.63
N GLN A 89 -6.35 17.62 4.45
CA GLN A 89 -7.21 16.50 4.81
C GLN A 89 -8.02 15.99 3.62
N GLN A 90 -8.56 16.89 2.78
CA GLN A 90 -9.28 16.52 1.56
C GLN A 90 -8.36 15.82 0.54
N GLU A 91 -7.13 16.32 0.38
CA GLU A 91 -6.11 15.66 -0.44
C GLU A 91 -5.82 14.26 0.07
N SER A 92 -5.63 14.10 1.38
CA SER A 92 -5.43 12.79 2.00
C SER A 92 -6.61 11.85 1.74
N VAL A 93 -7.85 12.32 1.84
CA VAL A 93 -9.06 11.53 1.49
C VAL A 93 -8.99 11.06 0.04
N GLN A 94 -8.67 11.97 -0.88
CA GLN A 94 -8.60 11.67 -2.30
C GLN A 94 -7.52 10.62 -2.61
N GLU A 95 -6.35 10.73 -1.98
CA GLU A 95 -5.28 9.74 -2.16
C GLU A 95 -5.70 8.32 -1.71
N TYR A 96 -6.50 8.17 -0.64
CA TYR A 96 -7.03 6.87 -0.25
C TYR A 96 -8.05 6.33 -1.25
N ILE A 97 -8.92 7.20 -1.77
CA ILE A 97 -9.90 6.84 -2.79
C ILE A 97 -9.19 6.35 -4.05
N ASP A 98 -8.17 7.07 -4.50
CA ASP A 98 -7.41 6.73 -5.70
C ASP A 98 -6.65 5.41 -5.49
N LEU A 99 -5.94 5.27 -4.37
CA LEU A 99 -5.25 4.03 -4.02
C LEU A 99 -6.18 2.81 -4.04
N VAL A 100 -7.36 2.90 -3.42
CA VAL A 100 -8.31 1.79 -3.37
C VAL A 100 -8.97 1.55 -4.72
N SER A 101 -9.38 2.62 -5.42
CA SER A 101 -10.12 2.48 -6.69
C SER A 101 -9.24 2.01 -7.84
N GLU A 102 -7.98 2.45 -7.90
CA GLU A 102 -7.03 2.06 -8.95
C GLU A 102 -6.39 0.70 -8.69
N HIS A 103 -6.16 0.35 -7.42
CA HIS A 103 -5.40 -0.85 -7.06
C HIS A 103 -6.18 -1.92 -6.31
N ARG A 104 -7.51 -1.86 -6.27
CA ARG A 104 -8.33 -2.79 -5.45
C ARG A 104 -7.93 -4.27 -5.56
N ALA A 105 -7.77 -4.77 -6.78
CA ALA A 105 -7.39 -6.16 -7.04
C ALA A 105 -5.97 -6.45 -6.53
N ARG A 106 -5.02 -5.55 -6.78
CA ARG A 106 -3.62 -5.67 -6.35
C ARG A 106 -3.46 -5.54 -4.84
N LEU A 107 -4.21 -4.64 -4.19
CA LEU A 107 -4.31 -4.55 -2.74
C LEU A 107 -4.85 -5.85 -2.16
N ARG A 108 -5.92 -6.41 -2.76
CA ARG A 108 -6.45 -7.71 -2.32
C ARG A 108 -5.40 -8.81 -2.42
N MET A 109 -4.67 -8.86 -3.53
CA MET A 109 -3.60 -9.83 -3.73
C MET A 109 -2.48 -9.67 -2.70
N LEU A 110 -2.00 -8.44 -2.51
CA LEU A 110 -0.92 -8.11 -1.57
C LEU A 110 -1.31 -8.43 -0.12
N LEU A 111 -2.53 -8.06 0.27
CA LEU A 111 -3.00 -8.20 1.65
C LEU A 111 -3.46 -9.63 1.95
N PHE A 112 -4.14 -10.31 1.04
CA PHE A 112 -4.79 -11.59 1.38
C PHE A 112 -4.20 -12.80 0.68
N GLN A 113 -3.33 -12.62 -0.32
CA GLN A 113 -2.93 -13.68 -1.22
C GLN A 113 -1.41 -13.77 -1.45
N ALA A 114 -0.61 -13.05 -0.66
CA ALA A 114 0.84 -13.01 -0.77
C ALA A 114 1.58 -14.15 -0.02
N GLN A 115 0.87 -15.02 0.71
CA GLN A 115 1.50 -16.07 1.53
C GLN A 115 2.49 -16.92 0.72
N GLY A 116 3.70 -17.11 1.24
CA GLY A 116 4.79 -17.86 0.58
C GLY A 116 5.54 -17.10 -0.52
N SER A 117 5.18 -15.84 -0.80
CA SER A 117 5.96 -14.93 -1.65
C SER A 117 6.94 -14.11 -0.81
N SER A 118 7.84 -13.39 -1.47
CA SER A 118 8.69 -12.37 -0.83
C SER A 118 7.90 -11.22 -0.17
N LEU A 119 6.62 -11.06 -0.49
CA LEU A 119 5.74 -10.01 0.05
C LEU A 119 4.82 -10.52 1.17
N GLU A 120 5.00 -11.76 1.66
CA GLU A 120 4.11 -12.32 2.68
C GLU A 120 4.09 -11.53 3.99
N ASN A 121 5.21 -10.89 4.34
CA ASN A 121 5.37 -10.05 5.53
C ASN A 121 5.21 -8.55 5.24
N PHE A 122 4.68 -8.19 4.06
CA PHE A 122 4.57 -6.81 3.63
C PHE A 122 3.93 -5.89 4.68
N ARG A 123 2.83 -6.34 5.32
CA ARG A 123 2.16 -5.54 6.36
C ARG A 123 3.11 -5.14 7.48
N SER A 124 3.76 -6.12 8.11
CA SER A 124 4.66 -5.85 9.23
C SER A 124 5.84 -4.99 8.79
N GLU A 125 6.43 -5.25 7.62
CA GLU A 125 7.57 -4.48 7.11
C GLU A 125 7.18 -3.03 6.82
N TYR A 126 5.99 -2.81 6.24
CA TYR A 126 5.45 -1.48 5.96
C TYR A 126 5.09 -0.74 7.25
N THR A 127 4.40 -1.39 8.19
CA THR A 127 4.05 -0.84 9.51
C THR A 127 5.31 -0.39 10.26
N ASP A 128 6.37 -1.21 10.25
CA ASP A 128 7.65 -0.87 10.89
C ASP A 128 8.33 0.31 10.20
N ALA A 129 8.34 0.33 8.87
CA ALA A 129 8.91 1.44 8.10
C ALA A 129 8.15 2.75 8.37
N MET A 130 6.82 2.71 8.34
CA MET A 130 5.96 3.86 8.60
C MET A 130 6.11 4.37 10.04
N THR A 131 6.15 3.48 11.03
CA THR A 131 6.37 3.84 12.44
C THR A 131 7.68 4.63 12.61
N ARG A 132 8.77 4.17 11.97
CA ARG A 132 10.06 4.87 12.00
C ARG A 132 9.98 6.24 11.33
N THR A 133 9.30 6.35 10.20
CA THR A 133 9.11 7.62 9.50
C THR A 133 8.31 8.61 10.34
N ILE A 134 7.22 8.17 10.98
CA ILE A 134 6.42 9.02 11.88
C ILE A 134 7.27 9.49 13.06
N PHE A 135 8.14 8.64 13.61
CA PHE A 135 9.07 9.05 14.66
C PHE A 135 10.00 10.17 14.18
N VAL A 136 10.63 10.02 13.01
CA VAL A 136 11.48 11.07 12.42
C VAL A 136 10.69 12.35 12.16
N PHE A 137 9.44 12.23 11.70
CA PHE A 137 8.52 13.34 11.51
C PHE A 137 8.26 14.10 12.82
N PHE A 138 7.94 13.40 13.91
CA PHE A 138 7.70 14.02 15.22
C PHE A 138 8.94 14.76 15.73
N GLN A 139 10.14 14.19 15.54
CA GLN A 139 11.39 14.87 15.88
C GLN A 139 11.59 16.14 15.05
N GLY A 140 11.29 16.11 13.74
CA GLY A 140 11.33 17.28 12.87
C GLY A 140 10.36 18.38 13.30
N MET A 141 9.11 17.99 13.57
CA MET A 141 8.08 18.91 14.07
C MET A 141 8.45 19.54 15.40
N LYS A 142 9.01 18.78 16.36
CA LYS A 142 9.44 19.33 17.66
C LYS A 142 10.54 20.39 17.52
N ARG A 143 11.43 20.24 16.52
CA ARG A 143 12.45 21.26 16.22
C ARG A 143 11.84 22.54 15.66
N LYS A 144 10.82 22.43 14.79
CA LYS A 144 10.14 23.56 14.14
C LYS A 144 9.11 24.23 15.07
N TYR A 145 8.46 23.45 15.93
CA TYR A 145 7.39 23.84 16.84
C TYR A 145 7.67 23.29 18.25
N PRO A 146 8.49 23.98 19.07
CA PRO A 146 8.95 23.47 20.36
C PRO A 146 7.85 23.17 21.39
N HIS A 147 6.65 23.73 21.22
CA HIS A 147 5.51 23.53 22.12
C HIS A 147 4.80 22.18 21.93
N LEU A 148 4.98 21.52 20.78
CA LEU A 148 4.28 20.27 20.49
C LEU A 148 4.63 19.16 21.48
N ASN A 149 3.64 18.39 21.89
CA ASN A 149 3.85 17.15 22.62
C ASN A 149 4.19 16.02 21.66
N ILE A 150 5.41 15.50 21.75
CA ILE A 150 5.85 14.31 20.99
C ILE A 150 6.10 13.09 21.89
N GLY A 151 5.70 13.17 23.17
CA GLY A 151 5.82 12.09 24.15
C GLY A 151 4.79 10.98 23.94
N ILE A 152 4.43 10.70 22.69
CA ILE A 152 3.48 9.65 22.32
C ILE A 152 4.23 8.32 22.34
N THR A 153 3.64 7.30 22.96
CA THR A 153 4.30 6.00 23.10
C THR A 153 4.50 5.35 21.73
N ASP A 154 5.66 4.72 21.51
CA ASP A 154 5.96 3.98 20.28
C ASP A 154 4.89 2.95 19.92
N PHE A 155 4.33 2.27 20.94
CA PHE A 155 3.26 1.31 20.75
C PHE A 155 1.98 1.93 20.17
N PHE A 156 1.63 3.16 20.57
CA PHE A 156 0.47 3.86 20.02
C PHE A 156 0.70 4.30 18.58
N ILE A 157 1.89 4.82 18.25
CA ILE A 157 2.26 5.16 16.87
C ILE A 157 2.20 3.90 15.99
N HIS A 158 2.77 2.79 16.46
CA HIS A 158 2.69 1.52 15.74
C HIS A 158 1.25 1.05 15.57
N LEU A 159 0.44 1.07 16.63
CA LEU A 159 -0.97 0.66 16.59
C LEU A 159 -1.77 1.48 15.57
N ASN A 160 -1.52 2.79 15.48
CA ASN A 160 -2.14 3.65 14.48
C ASN A 160 -1.80 3.24 13.04
N THR A 161 -0.54 2.88 12.78
CA THR A 161 -0.14 2.35 11.46
C THR A 161 -0.71 0.96 11.16
N VAL A 162 -1.10 0.18 12.17
CA VAL A 162 -1.84 -1.06 11.99
C VAL A 162 -3.30 -0.79 11.63
N TRP A 163 -3.94 0.22 12.26
CA TRP A 163 -5.32 0.60 11.93
C TRP A 163 -5.49 1.11 10.50
N LEU A 164 -4.45 1.73 9.92
CA LEU A 164 -4.39 2.02 8.49
C LEU A 164 -4.62 0.76 7.63
N PHE A 165 -4.00 -0.37 7.98
CA PHE A 165 -4.23 -1.61 7.25
C PHE A 165 -5.63 -2.16 7.48
N ALA A 166 -6.17 -2.06 8.70
CA ALA A 166 -7.56 -2.43 8.95
C ALA A 166 -8.52 -1.62 8.06
N LEU A 167 -8.31 -0.30 7.92
CA LEU A 167 -9.07 0.54 7.00
C LEU A 167 -8.98 0.04 5.56
N LEU A 168 -7.76 -0.19 5.05
CA LEU A 168 -7.56 -0.67 3.67
C LEU A 168 -8.19 -2.04 3.43
N GLU A 169 -8.10 -2.95 4.40
CA GLU A 169 -8.71 -4.28 4.33
C GLU A 169 -10.23 -4.19 4.23
N GLU A 170 -10.87 -3.41 5.09
CA GLU A 170 -12.32 -3.19 5.05
C GLU A 170 -12.75 -2.60 3.70
N LEU A 171 -12.03 -1.59 3.22
CA LEU A 171 -12.30 -0.95 1.93
C LEU A 171 -12.13 -1.90 0.74
N VAL A 172 -11.18 -2.83 0.81
CA VAL A 172 -10.90 -3.82 -0.24
C VAL A 172 -11.91 -4.98 -0.21
N LEU A 173 -12.29 -5.46 0.98
CA LEU A 173 -13.19 -6.59 1.16
C LEU A 173 -14.67 -6.21 0.91
N HIS A 174 -15.08 -5.01 1.30
CA HIS A 174 -16.47 -4.57 1.19
C HIS A 174 -16.68 -3.72 -0.06
N HIS A 175 -17.65 -4.09 -0.89
CA HIS A 175 -18.05 -3.30 -2.07
C HIS A 175 -18.79 -2.03 -1.66
N VAL A 176 -18.04 -1.08 -1.11
CA VAL A 176 -18.52 0.25 -0.74
C VAL A 176 -18.66 1.09 -2.01
N LYS A 177 -19.81 1.75 -2.20
CA LYS A 177 -19.99 2.67 -3.33
C LYS A 177 -19.02 3.84 -3.19
N LYS A 178 -18.60 4.45 -4.32
CA LYS A 178 -17.63 5.55 -4.31
C LYS A 178 -18.01 6.70 -3.34
N GLU A 179 -19.28 7.08 -3.33
CA GLU A 179 -19.82 8.14 -2.45
C GLU A 179 -19.76 7.76 -0.96
N GLU A 180 -20.09 6.51 -0.64
CA GLU A 180 -20.01 5.99 0.74
C GLU A 180 -18.55 5.88 1.19
N MET A 181 -17.66 5.45 0.30
CA MET A 181 -16.22 5.32 0.56
C MET A 181 -15.60 6.69 0.84
N GLN A 182 -15.94 7.72 0.06
CA GLN A 182 -15.45 9.08 0.29
C GLN A 182 -15.87 9.60 1.67
N LYS A 183 -17.15 9.43 2.03
CA LYS A 183 -17.64 9.86 3.34
C LYS A 183 -16.93 9.12 4.48
N PHE A 184 -16.81 7.80 4.37
CA PHE A 184 -16.17 6.97 5.38
C PHE A 184 -14.69 7.32 5.58
N ILE A 185 -13.93 7.50 4.49
CA ILE A 185 -12.52 7.92 4.57
C ILE A 185 -12.41 9.32 5.18
N ALA A 186 -13.29 10.25 4.82
CA ALA A 186 -13.30 11.59 5.41
C ALA A 186 -13.58 11.56 6.92
N GLU A 187 -14.51 10.72 7.38
CA GLU A 187 -14.79 10.51 8.81
C GLU A 187 -13.59 9.91 9.54
N TYR A 188 -12.91 8.92 8.94
CA TYR A 188 -11.68 8.34 9.48
C TYR A 188 -10.57 9.38 9.63
N ILE A 189 -10.30 10.17 8.58
CA ILE A 189 -9.24 11.19 8.62
C ILE A 189 -9.58 12.30 9.63
N ALA A 190 -10.84 12.73 9.71
CA ALA A 190 -11.27 13.70 10.71
C ALA A 190 -11.09 13.18 12.15
N PHE A 191 -11.44 11.91 12.39
CA PHE A 191 -11.26 11.25 13.69
C PHE A 191 -9.77 11.18 14.08
N GLU A 192 -8.94 10.70 13.16
CA GLU A 192 -7.49 10.56 13.35
C GLU A 192 -6.81 11.92 13.59
N THR A 193 -7.05 12.89 12.72
CA THR A 193 -6.44 14.23 12.83
C THR A 193 -6.86 14.95 14.11
N ALA A 194 -8.12 14.83 14.54
CA ALA A 194 -8.57 15.39 15.82
C ALA A 194 -7.86 14.73 17.01
N GLY A 195 -7.69 13.40 16.99
CA GLY A 195 -6.97 12.67 18.04
C GLY A 195 -5.50 13.08 18.12
N TRP A 196 -4.80 13.16 16.98
CA TRP A 196 -3.42 13.61 16.93
C TRP A 196 -3.27 15.07 17.34
N LYS A 197 -4.19 15.94 16.94
CA LYS A 197 -4.20 17.36 17.35
C LYS A 197 -4.23 17.50 18.88
N GLU A 198 -5.14 16.76 19.53
CA GLU A 198 -5.26 16.75 20.99
C GLU A 198 -3.99 16.19 21.65
N LEU A 199 -3.52 15.01 21.20
CA LEU A 199 -2.34 14.37 21.76
C LEU A 199 -1.07 15.21 21.62
N MET A 200 -0.93 15.93 20.50
CA MET A 200 0.25 16.71 20.17
C MET A 200 0.20 18.16 20.63
N ASN A 201 -0.91 18.61 21.22
CA ASN A 201 -1.15 20.01 21.57
C ASN A 201 -0.92 20.98 20.39
N VAL A 202 -1.47 20.63 19.22
CA VAL A 202 -1.42 21.45 17.99
C VAL A 202 -2.50 22.53 18.00
#